data_AF-A0A955E4Y6-F1
#
_entry.id   AF-A0A955E4Y6-F1
#
_cell.length_a   1.000
_cell.length_b   1.000
_cell.length_c   1.000
_cell.angle_alpha   90.00
_cell.angle_beta   90.00
_cell.angle_gamma   90.00
#
_symmetry.space_group_name_H-M   'P 1'
#
loop_
_entity.id
_entity.type
_entity.pdbx_description
1 polymer ?
#
loop_
_entity_poly.entity_id
_entity_poly.type
_entity_poly.pdbx_seq_one_letter_code
_entity_poly.pdbx_strand_id
1 'polypeptide(L)' 'LKDLMTKGLSRAERLIVVLYYYEGMTMKEIGATLDLSESRVSQMHSSILARLKAQMQHRMRELEPMQ' A
#
# COMPACT_ATOMS: atom_id res chain seq x y z
N LEU A 1 9.96 3.59 10.30
CA LEU A 1 9.44 2.70 9.24
C LEU A 1 7.96 2.93 8.91
N LYS A 2 7.05 2.98 9.90
CA LYS A 2 5.59 3.13 9.69
C LYS A 2 5.17 4.40 8.92
N ASP A 3 5.81 5.54 9.20
CA ASP A 3 5.61 6.80 8.47
C ASP A 3 6.15 6.77 7.03
N LEU A 4 7.19 5.96 6.81
CA LEU A 4 7.88 5.86 5.52
C LEU A 4 7.06 5.05 4.51
N MET A 5 6.29 4.08 5.01
CA MET A 5 5.39 3.20 4.23
C MET A 5 4.03 3.83 3.94
N THR A 6 3.68 4.92 4.61
CA THR A 6 2.32 5.51 4.52
C THR A 6 2.30 6.93 3.96
N LYS A 7 3.48 7.52 3.72
CA LYS A 7 3.63 8.85 3.11
C LYS A 7 3.11 8.82 1.66
N GLY A 8 2.01 9.52 1.42
CA GLY A 8 1.35 9.58 0.10
C GLY A 8 0.21 8.56 -0.10
N LEU A 9 -0.12 7.76 0.93
CA LEU A 9 -1.34 6.95 0.93
C LEU A 9 -2.51 7.73 1.51
N SER A 10 -3.71 7.52 0.97
CA SER A 10 -4.95 8.00 1.58
C SER A 10 -5.28 7.23 2.87
N ARG A 11 -6.26 7.69 3.64
CA ARG A 11 -6.73 6.98 4.83
C ARG A 11 -7.26 5.59 4.48
N ALA A 12 -8.02 5.46 3.40
CA ALA A 12 -8.56 4.17 2.95
C ALA A 12 -7.44 3.22 2.53
N GLU A 13 -6.44 3.71 1.79
CA GLU A 13 -5.29 2.92 1.35
C GLU A 13 -4.45 2.42 2.53
N ARG A 14 -4.22 3.27 3.55
CA ARG A 14 -3.58 2.84 4.80
C ARG A 14 -4.37 1.73 5.48
N LEU A 15 -5.71 1.83 5.52
CA LEU A 15 -6.54 0.80 6.14
C LEU A 15 -6.43 -0.52 5.39
N ILE A 16 -6.48 -0.51 4.04
CA ILE A 16 -6.32 -1.72 3.23
C ILE A 16 -5.01 -2.44 3.57
N VAL A 17 -3.89 -1.72 3.69
CA VAL A 17 -2.59 -2.30 4.05
C VAL A 17 -2.62 -2.89 5.46
N VAL A 18 -3.19 -2.18 6.43
CA VAL A 18 -3.28 -2.66 7.82
C VAL A 18 -4.12 -3.93 7.89
N LEU A 19 -5.34 -3.90 7.34
CA LEU A 19 -6.26 -5.02 7.40
C LEU A 19 -5.70 -6.26 6.68
N TYR A 20 -5.00 -6.08 5.55
CA TYR A 20 -4.44 -7.19 4.80
C TYR A 20 -3.18 -7.79 5.46
N TYR A 21 -2.20 -6.95 5.79
CA TYR A 21 -0.88 -7.44 6.24
C TYR A 21 -0.74 -7.63 7.74
N TYR A 22 -1.50 -6.89 8.55
CA TYR A 22 -1.42 -6.97 10.01
C TYR A 22 -2.59 -7.76 10.60
N GLU A 23 -3.80 -7.58 10.07
CA GLU A 23 -4.99 -8.30 10.56
C GLU A 23 -5.28 -9.59 9.76
N GLY A 24 -4.56 -9.85 8.66
CA GLY A 24 -4.69 -11.07 7.87
C GLY A 24 -6.02 -11.23 7.12
N MET A 25 -6.77 -10.14 6.94
CA MET A 25 -8.06 -10.16 6.25
C MET A 25 -7.91 -10.37 4.75
N THR A 26 -8.87 -11.08 4.16
CA THR A 26 -8.96 -11.26 2.70
C THR A 26 -9.49 -10.00 2.01
N MET A 27 -9.24 -9.86 0.70
CA MET A 27 -9.75 -8.73 -0.09
C MET A 27 -11.28 -8.60 -0.04
N LYS A 28 -11.98 -9.73 0.06
CA LYS A 28 -13.44 -9.79 0.20
C LYS A 28 -13.90 -9.21 1.54
N GLU A 29 -13.27 -9.60 2.64
CA GLU A 29 -13.60 -9.11 3.99
C GLU A 29 -13.25 -7.63 4.16
N ILE A 30 -12.12 -7.20 3.59
CA ILE A 30 -11.73 -5.78 3.53
C ILE A 30 -12.76 -4.98 2.73
N GLY A 31 -13.21 -5.51 1.59
CA GLY A 31 -14.25 -4.89 0.78
C GLY A 31 -15.53 -4.68 1.58
N ALA A 32 -16.03 -5.72 2.25
CA ALA A 32 -17.19 -5.62 3.12
C ALA A 32 -17.00 -4.61 4.26
N THR A 33 -15.81 -4.53 4.85
CA THR A 33 -15.49 -3.61 5.96
C THR A 33 -15.41 -2.14 5.53
N LEU A 34 -14.96 -1.90 4.30
CA LEU A 34 -14.75 -0.56 3.75
C LEU A 34 -15.87 -0.07 2.83
N ASP A 35 -16.94 -0.84 2.70
CA ASP A 35 -18.02 -0.61 1.73
C ASP A 35 -17.50 -0.49 0.28
N LEU A 36 -16.64 -1.44 -0.10
CA LEU A 36 -16.01 -1.55 -1.42
C LEU A 36 -16.22 -2.96 -1.99
N SER A 37 -16.20 -3.09 -3.32
CA SER A 37 -16.10 -4.42 -3.94
C SER A 37 -14.71 -5.02 -3.75
N GLU A 38 -14.62 -6.35 -3.70
CA GLU A 38 -13.34 -7.08 -3.65
C GLU A 38 -12.39 -6.67 -4.79
N SER A 39 -12.92 -6.53 -6.01
CA SER A 39 -12.16 -6.07 -7.18
C SER A 39 -11.58 -4.68 -6.97
N ARG A 40 -12.34 -3.76 -6.37
CA ARG A 40 -11.85 -2.41 -6.05
C ARG A 40 -10.72 -2.45 -5.03
N VAL A 41 -10.84 -3.28 -3.99
CA VAL A 41 -9.77 -3.47 -3.00
C VAL A 41 -8.51 -4.03 -3.65
N SER A 42 -8.63 -5.05 -4.50
CA SER A 42 -7.50 -5.64 -5.23
C SER A 42 -6.76 -4.63 -6.12
N GLN A 43 -7.50 -3.79 -6.84
CA GLN A 43 -6.93 -2.71 -7.67
C GLN A 43 -6.21 -1.66 -6.82
N MET A 44 -6.83 -1.22 -5.73
CA MET A 44 -6.23 -0.26 -4.80
C MET A 44 -4.96 -0.84 -4.19
N HIS A 45 -4.98 -2.09 -3.73
CA HIS A 45 -3.83 -2.80 -3.19
C HIS A 45 -2.67 -2.84 -4.19
N SER A 46 -2.95 -3.20 -5.45
CA SER A 46 -1.94 -3.22 -6.52
C SER A 46 -1.33 -1.83 -6.78
N SER A 47 -2.17 -0.78 -6.80
CA SER A 47 -1.73 0.62 -6.96
C SER A 47 -0.85 1.10 -5.79
N ILE A 48 -1.18 0.68 -4.56
CA ILE A 48 -0.39 0.97 -3.36
C ILE A 48 1.01 0.34 -3.50
N LEU A 49 1.09 -0.95 -3.83
CA LEU A 49 2.36 -1.66 -3.99
C LEU A 49 3.23 -1.06 -5.10
N ALA A 50 2.63 -0.69 -6.23
CA ALA A 50 3.34 -0.05 -7.33
C ALA A 50 3.97 1.28 -6.90
N ARG A 51 3.23 2.12 -6.16
CA ARG A 51 3.73 3.39 -5.61
C ARG A 51 4.85 3.17 -4.59
N LEU A 52 4.69 2.21 -3.68
CA LEU A 52 5.73 1.89 -2.69
C LEU A 52 7.02 1.41 -3.38
N LYS A 53 6.91 0.55 -4.39
CA LYS A 53 8.05 0.09 -5.18
C LYS A 53 8.77 1.26 -5.86
N ALA A 54 8.02 2.17 -6.48
CA ALA A 54 8.60 3.35 -7.13
C ALA A 54 9.31 4.28 -6.13
N GLN A 55 8.72 4.51 -4.96
CA GLN A 55 9.35 5.30 -3.89
C GLN A 55 10.65 4.66 -3.39
N MET A 56 10.68 3.33 -3.23
CA MET A 56 11.89 2.62 -2.84
C MET A 56 12.97 2.68 -3.91
N GLN A 57 12.61 2.52 -5.19
CA GLN A 57 13.55 2.61 -6.31
C GLN A 57 14.14 4.02 -6.47
N HIS A 58 13.37 5.07 -6.22
CA HIS A 58 13.87 6.44 -6.20
C HIS A 58 14.94 6.60 -5.12
N ARG A 59 14.62 6.19 -3.89
CA ARG A 59 15.57 6.32 -2.77
C ARG A 59 16.80 5.44 -2.90
N MET A 60 16.67 4.25 -3.48
CA MET A 60 17.82 3.39 -3.76
C MET A 60 18.82 4.12 -4.68
N ARG A 61 18.33 4.82 -5.71
CA ARG A 61 19.18 5.62 -6.61
C ARG A 61 19.83 6.82 -5.92
N GLU A 62 19.20 7.41 -4.91
CA GLU A 62 19.78 8.50 -4.12
C GLU A 62 20.88 8.03 -3.16
N LEU A 63 20.89 6.74 -2.82
CA LEU A 63 21.87 6.12 -1.93
C LEU A 63 23.07 5.52 -2.68
N GLU A 64 22.97 5.36 -4.01
CA GLU A 64 24.09 5.01 -4.88
C GLU A 64 24.96 6.27 -5.06
N PRO A 65 26.21 6.31 -4.54
CA PRO A 65 27.10 7.43 -4.81
C PRO A 65 27.31 7.54 -6.32
N MET A 66 27.16 8.75 -6.87
CA MET A 66 27.49 9.03 -8.27
C MET A 66 28.90 8.50 -8.56
N GLN A 67 29.01 7.55 -9.48
CA GLN A 67 30.28 7.15 -10.07
C GLN A 67 30.89 8.33 -10.84
#